data_AF-A0AB38BDP5-F1
#
_entry.id   AF-A0AB38BDP5-F1
#
_cell.length_a   1.000
_cell.length_b   1.000
_cell.length_c   1.000
_cell.angle_alpha   90.00
_cell.angle_beta   90.00
_cell.angle_gamma   90.00
#
_symmetry.space_group_name_H-M   'P 1'
#
loop_
_entity.id
_entity.type
_entity.pdbx_description
1 polymer ?
#
loop_
_entity_poly.entity_id
_entity_poly.type
_entity_poly.pdbx_seq_one_letter_code
_entity_poly.pdbx_strand_id
1 'polypeptide(L)'
;MLEPSLGSAMADHLPHRQNRDPRARSERGSRLPRAPPDTTRWLLTQCINYDDLHQGQQQLLTDLGITPQDARAARPQQETRTRPQAGASRPRPTTVSSSIDGGLPYARSYARTHDGLGTAHYDTEHDGFPLGWWLYEQRKRANAHLRRTSRPWPHEQSLAALDPWWNPPWRISWQHTYTKLRSILAEHQRPSTSQRRWLTTQHTNWPTLHPAQRTLLTTIGLNPTTST
;
A
#
# COMPACT_ATOMS: atom_id res chain seq x y z
N MET A 1 1.21 87.15 -4.03
CA MET A 1 1.99 87.03 -5.28
C MET A 1 1.72 85.61 -5.79
N LEU A 2 0.59 85.42 -6.49
CA LEU A 2 0.42 85.45 -7.96
C LEU A 2 0.91 84.15 -8.63
N GLU A 3 -0.05 83.28 -8.97
CA GLU A 3 -0.05 82.37 -10.14
C GLU A 3 -0.02 83.19 -11.45
N PRO A 4 0.49 82.65 -12.59
CA PRO A 4 -0.41 81.97 -13.55
C PRO A 4 0.20 80.86 -14.46
N SER A 5 -0.53 79.74 -14.63
CA SER A 5 -1.26 79.23 -15.83
C SER A 5 -0.66 79.06 -17.25
N LEU A 6 -1.19 78.02 -17.94
CA LEU A 6 -1.30 77.66 -19.40
C LEU A 6 -0.32 76.57 -19.93
N GLY A 7 -0.73 75.51 -20.66
CA GLY A 7 -2.02 75.15 -21.28
C GLY A 7 -2.00 73.76 -22.00
N SER A 8 -3.20 73.30 -22.39
CA SER A 8 -3.61 72.06 -23.09
C SER A 8 -3.00 71.77 -24.48
N ALA A 9 -2.97 70.49 -24.90
CA ALA A 9 -3.68 69.94 -26.08
C ALA A 9 -3.40 68.44 -26.36
N MET A 10 -4.41 67.77 -26.92
CA MET A 10 -4.53 66.33 -27.23
C MET A 10 -3.95 65.97 -28.62
N ALA A 11 -3.58 64.69 -28.82
CA ALA A 11 -3.65 64.04 -30.14
C ALA A 11 -3.76 62.50 -30.03
N ASP A 12 -4.76 61.99 -30.74
CA ASP A 12 -5.17 60.61 -31.01
C ASP A 12 -4.17 59.85 -31.90
N HIS A 13 -3.90 58.56 -31.63
CA HIS A 13 -3.56 57.58 -32.68
C HIS A 13 -3.65 56.11 -32.20
N LEU A 14 -4.64 55.39 -32.74
CA LEU A 14 -4.67 53.93 -32.89
C LEU A 14 -3.49 53.43 -33.77
N PRO A 15 -3.19 52.12 -33.73
CA PRO A 15 -3.28 51.42 -35.00
C PRO A 15 -3.93 50.03 -34.96
N HIS A 16 -4.41 49.67 -36.15
CA HIS A 16 -5.06 48.46 -36.60
C HIS A 16 -4.24 47.16 -36.50
N ARG A 17 -4.98 46.05 -36.32
CA ARG A 17 -4.67 44.68 -36.73
C ARG A 17 -4.02 44.60 -38.13
N GLN A 18 -3.00 43.75 -38.27
CA GLN A 18 -2.79 42.96 -39.49
C GLN A 18 -2.41 41.50 -39.17
N ASN A 19 -2.96 40.63 -40.02
CA ASN A 19 -2.95 39.18 -40.11
C ASN A 19 -2.06 38.87 -41.34
N ARG A 20 -1.01 38.05 -41.34
CA ARG A 20 -0.96 36.58 -41.56
C ARG A 20 0.50 36.24 -41.97
N ASP A 21 1.03 35.09 -41.57
CA ASP A 21 1.34 33.92 -42.44
C ASP A 21 2.33 32.92 -41.77
N PRO A 22 2.40 31.65 -42.24
CA PRO A 22 2.73 30.49 -41.44
C PRO A 22 4.09 29.88 -41.81
N ARG A 23 4.54 28.94 -40.97
CA ARG A 23 5.77 28.12 -41.10
C ARG A 23 7.07 28.84 -40.68
N ALA A 24 7.30 28.83 -39.37
CA ALA A 24 8.62 28.52 -38.84
C ALA A 24 8.49 27.29 -37.93
N ARG A 25 9.22 26.25 -38.30
CA ARG A 25 9.28 24.92 -37.68
C ARG A 25 10.40 24.90 -36.65
N SER A 26 10.11 24.28 -35.51
CA SER A 26 11.03 23.65 -34.55
C SER A 26 11.89 24.52 -33.63
N GLU A 27 11.40 24.71 -32.41
CA GLU A 27 12.19 24.53 -31.18
C GLU A 27 11.33 23.72 -30.20
N ARG A 28 11.52 22.40 -30.15
CA ARG A 28 12.12 21.66 -29.01
C ARG A 28 11.85 22.29 -27.65
N GLY A 29 11.01 21.60 -26.91
CA GLY A 29 10.82 21.78 -25.49
C GLY A 29 9.46 21.21 -25.12
N SER A 30 9.31 19.88 -25.21
CA SER A 30 8.17 19.17 -24.62
C SER A 30 8.21 19.34 -23.11
N ARG A 31 7.84 20.54 -22.66
CA ARG A 31 7.58 20.86 -21.28
C ARG A 31 6.21 20.24 -21.01
N LEU A 32 6.23 18.97 -20.58
CA LEU A 32 5.04 18.30 -20.07
C LEU A 32 4.33 19.28 -19.12
N PRO A 33 3.05 19.63 -19.35
CA PRO A 33 2.33 20.49 -18.43
C PRO A 33 2.41 19.84 -17.06
N ARG A 34 2.79 20.62 -16.05
CA ARG A 34 3.02 20.19 -14.66
C ARG A 34 1.80 19.41 -14.17
N ALA A 35 1.84 18.10 -14.35
CA ALA A 35 0.72 17.24 -14.08
C ALA A 35 0.42 17.28 -12.57
N PRO A 36 -0.86 17.22 -12.16
CA PRO A 36 -1.23 17.15 -10.75
C PRO A 36 -0.45 16.03 -10.05
N PRO A 37 -0.08 16.18 -8.76
CA PRO A 37 0.69 15.16 -8.03
C PRO A 37 0.03 13.77 -8.05
N ASP A 38 -1.28 13.71 -8.27
CA ASP A 38 -2.06 12.48 -8.43
C ASP A 38 -1.73 11.73 -9.73
N THR A 39 -1.38 12.45 -10.79
CA THR A 39 -0.98 11.88 -12.10
C THR A 39 0.43 11.31 -12.04
N THR A 40 1.37 11.99 -11.36
CA THR A 40 2.75 11.53 -11.20
C THR A 40 2.81 10.26 -10.33
N ARG A 41 1.94 10.15 -9.33
CA ARG A 41 1.85 8.98 -8.44
C ARG A 41 1.18 7.79 -9.12
N TRP A 42 0.17 8.03 -9.96
CA TRP A 42 -0.43 7.01 -10.83
C TRP A 42 0.61 6.44 -11.81
N LEU A 43 1.37 7.30 -12.49
CA LEU A 43 2.47 6.90 -13.39
C LEU A 43 3.54 6.08 -12.67
N LEU A 44 3.96 6.50 -11.47
CA LEU A 44 4.95 5.77 -10.67
C LEU A 44 4.46 4.35 -10.30
N THR A 45 3.16 4.20 -10.05
CA THR A 45 2.53 2.91 -9.71
C THR A 45 2.41 2.00 -10.93
N GLN A 46 2.17 2.55 -12.13
CA GLN A 46 2.13 1.80 -13.38
C GLN A 46 3.53 1.38 -13.86
N CYS A 47 4.57 2.18 -13.61
CA CYS A 47 5.95 1.86 -14.00
C CYS A 47 6.59 0.72 -13.18
N ILE A 48 6.14 0.47 -11.95
CA ILE A 48 6.68 -0.58 -11.08
C ILE A 48 6.29 -1.99 -11.57
N ASN A 49 5.19 -2.14 -12.29
CA ASN A 49 4.66 -3.42 -12.78
C ASN A 49 4.65 -3.53 -14.32
N TYR A 50 5.52 -2.78 -15.01
CA TYR A 50 5.52 -2.64 -16.47
C TYR A 50 5.66 -3.98 -17.23
N ASP A 51 6.42 -4.92 -16.68
CA ASP A 51 6.72 -6.20 -17.33
C ASP A 51 5.60 -7.25 -17.16
N ASP A 52 4.63 -6.99 -16.26
CA ASP A 52 3.46 -7.85 -16.01
C ASP A 52 2.15 -7.24 -16.57
N LEU A 53 2.24 -6.12 -17.29
CA LEU A 53 1.10 -5.42 -17.89
C LEU A 53 0.60 -6.13 -19.16
N HIS A 54 -0.73 -6.26 -19.28
CA HIS A 54 -1.40 -6.85 -20.44
C HIS A 54 -1.05 -6.08 -21.73
N GLN A 55 -0.74 -6.78 -22.84
CA GLN A 55 -0.20 -6.20 -24.08
C GLN A 55 -1.03 -5.03 -24.65
N GLY A 56 -2.36 -5.08 -24.53
CA GLY A 56 -3.24 -3.99 -24.97
C GLY A 56 -3.03 -2.68 -24.20
N GLN A 57 -2.55 -2.74 -22.97
CA GLN A 57 -2.29 -1.58 -22.11
C GLN A 57 -0.90 -0.97 -22.38
N GLN A 58 0.06 -1.77 -22.82
CA GLN A 58 1.38 -1.31 -23.31
C GLN A 58 1.24 -0.53 -24.63
N GLN A 59 0.31 -0.93 -25.49
CA GLN A 59 0.03 -0.22 -26.74
C GLN A 59 -0.57 1.17 -26.50
N LEU A 60 -1.53 1.27 -25.56
CA LEU A 60 -2.17 2.54 -25.19
C LEU A 60 -1.19 3.56 -24.58
N LEU A 61 -0.16 3.11 -23.86
CA LEU A 61 0.88 3.99 -23.31
C LEU A 61 1.87 4.46 -24.37
N THR A 62 2.13 3.62 -25.37
CA THR A 62 2.97 3.96 -26.53
C THR A 62 2.28 5.01 -27.41
N ASP A 63 0.96 4.88 -27.62
CA ASP A 63 0.15 5.83 -28.37
C ASP A 63 0.04 7.20 -27.67
N LEU A 64 0.27 7.25 -26.35
CA LEU A 64 0.36 8.47 -25.55
C LEU A 64 1.80 9.05 -25.49
N GLY A 65 2.77 8.44 -26.16
CA GLY A 65 4.14 8.95 -26.30
C GLY A 65 5.08 8.65 -25.12
N ILE A 66 4.71 7.75 -24.20
CA ILE A 66 5.55 7.36 -23.05
C ILE A 66 6.31 6.08 -23.42
N THR A 67 7.63 6.19 -23.58
CA THR A 67 8.43 5.07 -24.08
C THR A 67 8.92 4.14 -22.95
N PRO A 68 9.23 2.86 -23.23
CA PRO A 68 9.79 1.91 -22.25
C PRO A 68 11.15 2.34 -21.67
N GLN A 69 11.79 3.35 -22.25
CA GLN A 69 13.07 3.90 -21.82
C GLN A 69 12.89 4.98 -20.74
N ASP A 70 11.81 5.77 -20.82
CA ASP A 70 11.43 6.77 -19.81
C ASP A 70 10.99 6.10 -18.51
N ALA A 71 10.30 4.95 -18.60
CA ALA A 71 9.93 4.14 -17.45
C ALA A 71 11.15 3.57 -16.70
N ARG A 72 12.25 3.26 -17.42
CA ARG A 72 13.51 2.80 -16.82
C ARG A 72 14.33 3.95 -16.22
N ALA A 73 14.28 5.13 -16.82
CA ALA A 73 14.92 6.34 -16.29
C ALA A 73 14.26 6.89 -15.02
N ALA A 74 12.97 6.60 -14.79
CA ALA A 74 12.23 7.00 -13.59
C ALA A 74 12.52 6.14 -12.34
N ARG A 75 13.38 5.13 -12.42
CA ARG A 75 13.88 4.39 -11.24
C ARG A 75 14.80 5.31 -10.43
N PRO A 76 14.46 5.71 -9.19
CA PRO A 76 15.28 6.67 -8.47
C PRO A 76 16.57 6.01 -8.01
N GLN A 77 17.70 6.60 -8.40
CA GLN A 77 18.95 6.48 -7.68
C GLN A 77 18.65 6.83 -6.21
N GLN A 78 18.93 5.89 -5.31
CA GLN A 78 18.79 6.06 -3.87
C GLN A 78 19.79 7.10 -3.39
N GLU A 79 19.42 8.37 -3.45
CA GLU A 79 20.21 9.43 -2.86
C GLU A 79 19.91 9.52 -1.37
N THR A 80 20.98 9.28 -0.60
CA THR A 80 21.07 9.25 0.84
C THR A 80 20.55 10.55 1.45
N ARG A 81 19.55 10.50 2.35
CA ARG A 81 19.26 11.64 3.23
C ARG A 81 18.96 11.21 4.66
N THR A 82 19.87 11.63 5.53
CA THR A 82 19.89 11.44 6.98
C THR A 82 18.96 12.42 7.70
N ARG A 83 18.14 11.89 8.64
CA ARG A 83 17.53 12.50 9.88
C ARG A 83 16.41 13.57 9.78
N PRO A 84 15.63 13.84 10.87
CA PRO A 84 15.31 13.08 12.10
C PRO A 84 13.79 12.86 12.38
N GLN A 85 13.45 11.95 13.31
CA GLN A 85 12.10 11.68 13.81
C GLN A 85 11.55 12.78 14.74
N ALA A 86 10.33 13.26 14.49
CA ALA A 86 9.37 13.68 15.52
C ALA A 86 7.96 13.84 14.91
N GLY A 87 6.99 13.07 15.42
CA GLY A 87 5.55 13.40 15.37
C GLY A 87 4.87 13.41 14.00
N ALA A 88 5.01 12.36 13.18
CA ALA A 88 4.28 12.27 11.92
C ALA A 88 2.81 11.86 12.16
N SER A 89 1.88 12.80 11.99
CA SER A 89 0.50 12.49 11.62
C SER A 89 0.54 11.60 10.38
N ARG A 90 0.29 10.31 10.58
CA ARG A 90 0.40 9.28 9.54
C ARG A 90 -0.51 9.67 8.37
N PRO A 91 -0.02 9.73 7.12
CA PRO A 91 -0.88 10.08 5.99
C PRO A 91 -2.05 9.09 5.94
N ARG A 92 -3.26 9.64 5.89
CA ARG A 92 -4.51 8.86 5.86
C ARG A 92 -4.45 7.90 4.66
N PRO A 93 -4.57 6.57 4.88
CA PRO A 93 -4.61 5.61 3.78
C PRO A 93 -5.73 5.97 2.81
N THR A 94 -5.40 6.05 1.52
CA THR A 94 -6.34 6.46 0.47
C THR A 94 -7.32 5.32 0.13
N THR A 95 -8.42 5.63 -0.56
CA THR A 95 -9.40 4.63 -1.04
C THR A 95 -8.74 3.52 -1.87
N VAL A 96 -7.71 3.86 -2.67
CA VAL A 96 -6.93 2.91 -3.47
C VAL A 96 -6.17 1.92 -2.59
N SER A 97 -5.59 2.41 -1.48
CA SER A 97 -4.92 1.58 -0.48
C SER A 97 -5.87 0.64 0.25
N SER A 98 -7.19 0.75 0.06
CA SER A 98 -8.19 -0.17 0.60
C SER A 98 -8.71 -1.19 -0.41
N SER A 99 -8.50 -0.98 -1.72
CA SER A 99 -9.02 -1.89 -2.76
C SER A 99 -8.39 -3.29 -2.66
N ILE A 100 -9.11 -4.35 -3.05
CA ILE A 100 -8.53 -5.70 -3.06
C ILE A 100 -7.37 -5.76 -4.06
N ASP A 101 -7.61 -5.33 -5.30
CA ASP A 101 -6.63 -5.45 -6.38
C ASP A 101 -5.37 -4.62 -6.11
N GLY A 102 -5.49 -3.46 -5.46
CA GLY A 102 -4.36 -2.62 -5.11
C GLY A 102 -3.48 -3.18 -3.98
N GLY A 103 -4.04 -3.95 -3.04
CA GLY A 103 -3.29 -4.49 -1.91
C GLY A 103 -2.81 -5.93 -2.07
N LEU A 104 -3.46 -6.73 -2.92
CA LEU A 104 -3.15 -8.15 -3.09
C LEU A 104 -1.70 -8.42 -3.57
N PRO A 105 -1.09 -7.63 -4.47
CA PRO A 105 0.32 -7.81 -4.84
C PRO A 105 1.27 -7.67 -3.64
N TYR A 106 1.04 -6.67 -2.78
CA TYR A 106 1.83 -6.46 -1.56
C TYR A 106 1.63 -7.59 -0.54
N ALA A 107 0.39 -8.05 -0.38
CA ALA A 107 0.10 -9.20 0.48
C ALA A 107 0.80 -10.47 -0.02
N ARG A 108 0.82 -10.71 -1.33
CA ARG A 108 1.52 -11.86 -1.92
C ARG A 108 3.04 -11.75 -1.74
N SER A 109 3.61 -10.57 -1.97
CA SER A 109 5.04 -10.31 -1.75
C SER A 109 5.42 -10.57 -0.29
N TYR A 110 4.66 -10.00 0.65
CA TYR A 110 4.85 -10.19 2.08
C TYR A 110 4.74 -11.68 2.48
N ALA A 111 3.70 -12.38 2.01
CA ALA A 111 3.47 -13.77 2.35
C ALA A 111 4.61 -14.69 1.89
N ARG A 112 5.25 -14.38 0.75
CA ARG A 112 6.43 -15.11 0.28
C ARG A 112 7.66 -14.91 1.18
N THR A 113 7.81 -13.71 1.75
CA THR A 113 8.95 -13.37 2.61
C THR A 113 8.77 -13.86 4.06
N HIS A 114 7.52 -13.98 4.52
CA HIS A 114 7.19 -14.24 5.93
C HIS A 114 6.39 -15.53 6.17
N ASP A 115 6.29 -16.39 5.15
CA ASP A 115 5.53 -17.65 5.20
C ASP A 115 4.06 -17.45 5.64
N GLY A 116 3.44 -16.40 5.11
CA GLY A 116 2.04 -16.03 5.34
C GLY A 116 1.83 -14.58 5.78
N LEU A 117 0.61 -14.27 6.22
CA LEU A 117 0.17 -12.92 6.61
C LEU A 117 0.09 -12.75 8.14
N GLY A 118 0.30 -13.84 8.89
CA GLY A 118 0.16 -13.90 10.34
C GLY A 118 1.07 -12.97 11.13
N THR A 119 2.18 -12.48 10.57
CA THR A 119 3.08 -11.51 11.24
C THR A 119 2.80 -10.05 10.91
N ALA A 120 1.89 -9.76 9.97
CA ALA A 120 1.56 -8.39 9.58
C ALA A 120 0.67 -7.72 10.64
N HIS A 121 1.30 -7.00 11.57
CA HIS A 121 0.63 -6.13 12.54
C HIS A 121 -0.04 -4.94 11.86
N TYR A 122 -0.96 -4.26 12.56
CA TYR A 122 -1.72 -3.13 12.02
C TYR A 122 -0.86 -2.00 11.41
N ASP A 123 0.31 -1.75 11.97
CA ASP A 123 1.26 -0.73 11.55
C ASP A 123 2.29 -1.22 10.52
N THR A 124 2.22 -2.50 10.12
CA THR A 124 3.12 -3.09 9.14
C THR A 124 3.00 -2.39 7.80
N GLU A 125 4.12 -1.83 7.36
CA GLU A 125 4.34 -1.34 6.02
C GLU A 125 5.17 -2.36 5.25
N HIS A 126 4.79 -2.64 4.01
CA HIS A 126 5.51 -3.54 3.11
C HIS A 126 5.70 -2.84 1.78
N ASP A 127 6.94 -2.59 1.36
CA ASP A 127 7.27 -1.87 0.13
C ASP A 127 6.53 -0.52 -0.03
N GLY A 128 6.41 0.25 1.05
CA GLY A 128 5.71 1.54 1.08
C GLY A 128 4.18 1.45 1.11
N PHE A 129 3.61 0.24 1.15
CA PHE A 129 2.17 0.00 1.25
C PHE A 129 1.74 -0.30 2.71
N PRO A 130 0.66 0.31 3.21
CA PRO A 130 0.17 0.08 4.58
C PRO A 130 -0.56 -1.27 4.73
N LEU A 131 0.19 -2.36 4.57
CA LEU A 131 -0.34 -3.73 4.51
C LEU A 131 -1.14 -4.12 5.75
N GLY A 132 -0.65 -3.78 6.94
CA GLY A 132 -1.30 -4.10 8.21
C GLY A 132 -2.71 -3.53 8.33
N TRP A 133 -2.84 -2.25 8.01
CA TRP A 133 -4.12 -1.54 7.98
C TRP A 133 -5.03 -2.09 6.89
N TRP A 134 -4.49 -2.35 5.70
CA TRP A 134 -5.27 -2.93 4.61
C TRP A 134 -5.86 -4.28 5.01
N LEU A 135 -5.07 -5.20 5.58
CA LEU A 135 -5.54 -6.49 6.06
C LEU A 135 -6.64 -6.34 7.13
N TYR A 136 -6.50 -5.37 8.03
CA TYR A 136 -7.54 -5.04 9.01
C TYR A 136 -8.87 -4.64 8.32
N GLU A 137 -8.81 -3.80 7.30
CA GLU A 137 -10.00 -3.36 6.57
C GLU A 137 -10.64 -4.50 5.76
N GLN A 138 -9.82 -5.38 5.16
CA GLN A 138 -10.34 -6.56 4.44
C GLN A 138 -11.05 -7.54 5.37
N ARG A 139 -10.50 -7.79 6.57
CA ARG A 139 -11.15 -8.60 7.60
C ARG A 139 -12.49 -7.99 8.02
N LYS A 140 -12.54 -6.67 8.23
CA LYS A 140 -13.80 -5.96 8.54
C LYS A 140 -14.85 -6.14 7.46
N ARG A 141 -14.47 -5.96 6.20
CA ARG A 141 -15.38 -6.12 5.05
C ARG A 141 -15.87 -7.55 4.91
N ALA A 142 -15.00 -8.54 5.06
CA ALA A 142 -15.39 -9.94 5.03
C ALA A 142 -16.38 -10.28 6.15
N ASN A 143 -16.10 -9.85 7.38
CA ASN A 143 -16.99 -10.07 8.53
C ASN A 143 -18.34 -9.36 8.36
N ALA A 144 -18.35 -8.13 7.84
CA ALA A 144 -19.58 -7.40 7.56
C ALA A 144 -20.39 -8.06 6.44
N HIS A 145 -19.72 -8.54 5.39
CA HIS A 145 -20.35 -9.26 4.28
C HIS A 145 -21.01 -10.55 4.76
N LEU A 146 -20.28 -11.36 5.54
CA LEU A 146 -20.80 -12.60 6.12
C LEU A 146 -22.02 -12.32 7.01
N ARG A 147 -21.95 -11.32 7.88
CA ARG A 147 -23.09 -10.94 8.75
C ARG A 147 -24.33 -10.50 7.97
N ARG A 148 -24.15 -9.78 6.86
CA ARG A 148 -25.25 -9.22 6.07
C ARG A 148 -25.88 -10.24 5.11
N THR A 149 -25.08 -11.17 4.59
CA THR A 149 -25.49 -12.05 3.49
C THR A 149 -25.53 -13.53 3.85
N SER A 150 -24.93 -13.91 4.98
CA SER A 150 -24.65 -15.31 5.34
C SER A 150 -23.86 -16.08 4.28
N ARG A 151 -23.11 -15.38 3.42
CA ARG A 151 -22.29 -15.95 2.35
C ARG A 151 -20.81 -15.56 2.53
N PRO A 152 -19.86 -16.39 2.04
CA PRO A 152 -18.44 -16.04 1.99
C PRO A 152 -18.20 -14.76 1.19
N TRP A 153 -17.18 -14.00 1.59
CA TRP A 153 -16.83 -12.76 0.89
C TRP A 153 -16.17 -13.08 -0.46
N PRO A 154 -16.52 -12.44 -1.58
CA PRO A 154 -16.02 -12.84 -2.91
C PRO A 154 -14.50 -12.93 -3.06
N HIS A 155 -13.74 -12.15 -2.30
CA HIS A 155 -12.27 -12.11 -2.36
C HIS A 155 -11.58 -12.99 -1.31
N GLU A 156 -12.34 -13.73 -0.51
CA GLU A 156 -11.84 -14.57 0.57
C GLU A 156 -10.82 -15.61 0.09
N GLN A 157 -11.08 -16.24 -1.06
CA GLN A 157 -10.20 -17.27 -1.62
C GLN A 157 -8.81 -16.73 -1.99
N SER A 158 -8.73 -15.49 -2.48
CA SER A 158 -7.45 -14.87 -2.87
C SER A 158 -6.53 -14.66 -1.67
N LEU A 159 -7.09 -14.32 -0.50
CA LEU A 159 -6.33 -14.14 0.74
C LEU A 159 -6.08 -15.47 1.46
N ALA A 160 -7.06 -16.38 1.43
CA ALA A 160 -6.91 -17.73 2.01
C ALA A 160 -5.83 -18.55 1.33
N ALA A 161 -5.58 -18.34 0.04
CA ALA A 161 -4.47 -18.96 -0.68
C ALA A 161 -3.08 -18.48 -0.18
N LEU A 162 -3.00 -17.27 0.41
CA LEU A 162 -1.76 -16.74 0.98
C LEU A 162 -1.59 -17.14 2.45
N ASP A 163 -2.69 -17.17 3.20
CA ASP A 163 -2.72 -17.57 4.60
C ASP A 163 -4.14 -18.08 4.92
N PRO A 164 -4.34 -19.38 5.18
CA PRO A 164 -5.65 -19.94 5.53
C PRO A 164 -6.30 -19.27 6.75
N TRP A 165 -5.48 -18.68 7.62
CA TRP A 165 -5.90 -17.97 8.81
C TRP A 165 -5.83 -16.45 8.63
N TRP A 166 -5.88 -15.91 7.41
CA TRP A 166 -5.82 -14.45 7.19
C TRP A 166 -6.95 -13.70 7.93
N ASN A 167 -8.15 -14.30 8.11
CA ASN A 167 -9.28 -13.79 8.89
C ASN A 167 -9.77 -14.87 9.89
N PRO A 168 -9.07 -15.07 11.02
CA PRO A 168 -9.39 -16.15 11.94
C PRO A 168 -10.67 -15.87 12.76
N PRO A 169 -11.33 -16.90 13.31
CA PRO A 169 -12.46 -16.74 14.23
C PRO A 169 -12.05 -16.31 15.66
N TRP A 170 -10.76 -16.13 15.93
CA TRP A 170 -10.22 -15.65 17.20
C TRP A 170 -9.57 -14.26 17.05
N ARG A 171 -9.10 -13.69 18.17
CA ARG A 171 -8.44 -12.38 18.16
C ARG A 171 -7.14 -12.43 17.34
N ILE A 172 -6.97 -11.51 16.39
CA ILE A 172 -5.77 -11.48 15.52
C ILE A 172 -4.44 -11.38 16.29
N SER A 173 -4.44 -10.73 17.47
CA SER A 173 -3.27 -10.65 18.35
C SER A 173 -2.77 -12.02 18.82
N TRP A 174 -3.67 -13.00 18.97
CA TRP A 174 -3.29 -14.38 19.26
C TRP A 174 -2.51 -14.98 18.09
N GLN A 175 -2.97 -14.77 16.86
CA GLN A 175 -2.31 -15.28 15.66
C GLN A 175 -0.95 -14.64 15.42
N HIS A 176 -0.81 -13.33 15.66
CA HIS A 176 0.49 -12.65 15.61
C HIS A 176 1.49 -13.29 16.59
N THR A 177 1.06 -13.51 17.83
CA THR A 177 1.90 -14.12 18.86
C THR A 177 2.28 -15.55 18.49
N TYR A 178 1.32 -16.36 18.03
CA TYR A 178 1.54 -17.72 17.56
C TYR A 178 2.53 -17.77 16.38
N THR A 179 2.33 -16.97 15.35
CA THR A 179 3.17 -16.99 14.14
C THR A 179 4.60 -16.56 14.45
N LYS A 180 4.76 -15.55 15.31
CA LYS A 180 6.08 -15.12 15.80
C LYS A 180 6.77 -16.23 16.60
N LEU A 181 6.03 -16.90 17.48
CA LEU A 181 6.54 -18.04 18.27
C LEU A 181 6.93 -19.23 17.39
N ARG A 182 6.10 -19.59 16.41
CA ARG A 182 6.40 -20.63 15.43
C ARG A 182 7.74 -20.38 14.74
N SER A 183 7.98 -19.13 14.31
CA SER A 183 9.21 -18.74 13.63
C SER A 183 10.42 -18.83 14.57
N ILE A 184 10.32 -18.31 15.80
CA ILE A 184 11.37 -18.40 16.83
C ILE A 184 11.75 -19.86 17.10
N LEU A 185 10.77 -20.74 17.25
CA LEU A 185 11.00 -22.15 17.53
C LEU A 185 11.58 -22.91 16.33
N ALA A 186 11.13 -22.58 15.10
CA ALA A 186 11.69 -23.15 13.87
C ALA A 186 13.16 -22.76 13.68
N GLU A 187 13.54 -21.56 14.11
CA GLU A 187 14.93 -21.09 14.12
C GLU A 187 15.73 -21.57 15.36
N HIS A 188 15.18 -22.49 16.16
CA HIS A 188 15.76 -23.01 17.41
C HIS A 188 16.14 -21.92 18.43
N GLN A 189 15.53 -20.75 18.34
CA GLN A 189 15.75 -19.65 19.26
C GLN A 189 14.92 -19.83 20.54
N ARG A 190 15.40 -19.25 21.64
CA ARG A 190 14.68 -19.30 22.91
C ARG A 190 13.58 -18.23 22.98
N PRO A 191 12.32 -18.58 23.30
CA PRO A 191 11.28 -17.60 23.52
C PRO A 191 11.56 -16.70 24.73
N SER A 192 11.16 -15.44 24.62
CA SER A 192 11.25 -14.46 25.70
C SER A 192 10.38 -14.88 26.91
N THR A 193 10.56 -14.22 28.05
CA THR A 193 9.75 -14.48 29.26
C THR A 193 8.26 -14.21 29.02
N SER A 194 7.90 -13.16 28.26
CA SER A 194 6.50 -12.85 27.94
C SER A 194 5.89 -13.91 27.02
N GLN A 195 6.66 -14.42 26.06
CA GLN A 195 6.24 -15.50 25.17
C GLN A 195 6.06 -16.82 25.91
N ARG A 196 6.98 -17.18 26.82
CA ARG A 196 6.82 -18.35 27.70
C ARG A 196 5.58 -18.24 28.58
N ARG A 197 5.32 -17.07 29.15
CA ARG A 197 4.08 -16.82 29.91
C ARG A 197 2.84 -17.01 29.04
N TRP A 198 2.85 -16.48 27.81
CA TRP A 198 1.75 -16.68 26.87
C TRP A 198 1.50 -18.15 26.56
N LEU A 199 2.56 -18.96 26.38
CA LEU A 199 2.48 -20.41 26.19
C LEU A 199 1.84 -21.11 27.40
N THR A 200 2.27 -20.78 28.61
CA THR A 200 1.66 -21.29 29.85
C THR A 200 0.17 -20.93 29.91
N THR A 201 -0.21 -19.70 29.55
CA THR A 201 -1.61 -19.29 29.47
C THR A 201 -2.41 -20.11 28.47
N GLN A 202 -1.84 -20.49 27.31
CA GLN A 202 -2.53 -21.33 26.34
C GLN A 202 -2.76 -22.75 26.88
N HIS A 203 -1.77 -23.28 27.59
CA HIS A 203 -1.84 -24.60 28.20
C HIS A 203 -2.91 -24.67 29.30
N THR A 204 -2.95 -23.69 30.21
CA THR A 204 -3.97 -23.62 31.27
C THR A 204 -5.39 -23.45 30.70
N ASN A 205 -5.53 -22.70 29.62
CA ASN A 205 -6.83 -22.43 29.00
C ASN A 205 -7.15 -23.40 27.84
N TRP A 206 -6.41 -24.50 27.70
CA TRP A 206 -6.57 -25.43 26.58
C TRP A 206 -8.03 -25.85 26.30
N PRO A 207 -8.88 -26.14 27.31
CA PRO A 207 -10.27 -26.51 27.07
C PRO A 207 -11.14 -25.41 26.45
N THR A 208 -10.77 -24.14 26.61
CA THR A 208 -11.52 -22.99 26.09
C THR A 208 -11.02 -22.50 24.74
N LEU A 209 -9.92 -23.08 24.24
CA LEU A 209 -9.36 -22.74 22.93
C LEU A 209 -10.21 -23.31 21.79
N HIS A 210 -10.30 -22.55 20.70
CA HIS A 210 -10.92 -23.01 19.47
C HIS A 210 -10.22 -24.29 18.96
N PRO A 211 -10.93 -25.29 18.39
CA PRO A 211 -10.33 -26.53 17.89
C PRO A 211 -9.13 -26.32 16.95
N ALA A 212 -9.23 -25.34 16.04
CA ALA A 212 -8.13 -24.99 15.16
C ALA A 212 -6.94 -24.34 15.90
N GLN A 213 -7.16 -23.57 16.97
CA GLN A 213 -6.06 -23.04 17.79
C GLN A 213 -5.29 -24.19 18.47
N ARG A 214 -5.99 -25.20 18.99
CA ARG A 214 -5.35 -26.39 19.57
C ARG A 214 -4.50 -27.12 18.53
N THR A 215 -5.02 -27.29 17.32
CA THR A 215 -4.29 -27.89 16.19
C THR A 215 -3.05 -27.07 15.82
N LEU A 216 -3.16 -25.73 15.80
CA LEU A 216 -2.00 -24.87 15.55
C LEU A 216 -0.95 -25.01 16.66
N LEU A 217 -1.37 -25.03 17.92
CA LEU A 217 -0.46 -25.17 19.06
C LEU A 217 0.28 -26.51 19.08
N THR A 218 -0.37 -27.60 18.66
CA THR A 218 0.33 -28.91 18.54
C THR A 218 1.42 -28.88 17.48
N THR A 219 1.27 -28.11 16.40
CA THR A 219 2.34 -27.99 15.38
C THR A 219 3.63 -27.35 15.88
N ILE A 220 3.57 -26.58 16.98
CA ILE A 220 4.75 -26.00 17.64
C ILE A 220 5.14 -26.77 18.92
N GLY A 221 4.60 -27.97 19.10
CA GLY A 221 4.96 -28.90 20.19
C GLY A 221 4.21 -28.70 21.50
N LEU A 222 3.16 -27.87 21.55
CA LEU A 222 2.31 -27.75 22.73
C LEU A 222 1.20 -28.79 22.68
N ASN A 223 1.17 -29.67 23.67
CA ASN A 223 0.14 -30.69 23.82
C ASN A 223 -0.84 -30.32 24.95
N PRO A 224 -2.07 -30.88 24.95
CA PRO A 224 -2.98 -30.72 26.08
C PRO A 224 -2.32 -31.18 27.39
N THR A 225 -2.67 -30.55 28.51
CA THR A 225 -2.51 -31.19 29.83
C THR A 225 -3.31 -32.47 29.81
N THR A 226 -2.66 -33.62 29.68
CA THR A 226 -3.27 -34.88 30.08
C THR A 226 -3.39 -34.84 31.59
N SER A 227 -4.53 -34.37 32.10
CA SER A 227 -4.90 -34.55 33.49
C SER A 227 -4.90 -36.05 33.75
N THR A 228 -3.90 -36.52 34.48
CA THR A 228 -3.82 -37.87 35.05
C THR A 228 -4.48 -37.82 36.42
#